data_AF-K5W3Z5-F1
#
_entry.id   AF-K5W3Z5-F1
#
_cell.length_a   1.000
_cell.length_b   1.000
_cell.length_c   1.000
_cell.angle_alpha   90.00
_cell.angle_beta   90.00
_cell.angle_gamma   90.00
#
_symmetry.space_group_name_H-M   'P 1'
#
loop_
_entity.id
_entity.type
_entity.pdbx_description
1 polymer ?
#
loop_
_entity_poly.entity_id
_entity_poly.type
_entity_poly.pdbx_seq_one_letter_code
_entity_poly.pdbx_strand_id
1 'polypeptide(L)' 'MHPCLNIDEIVQNIAGHVGTNSSLHSFAVVCRAFVEPANDRRWVGLNGLKPLVNCLPDHLVGASKTSADTLVSLQYTS' A
#
# COMPACT_ATOMS: atom_id res chain seq x y z
N MET A 1 10.06 28.22 16.14
CA MET A 1 8.79 27.90 15.47
C MET A 1 7.70 27.89 16.53
N HIS A 2 6.68 28.74 16.41
CA HIS A 2 5.57 28.82 17.38
C HIS A 2 4.63 27.60 17.19
N PRO A 3 3.93 27.12 18.24
CA PRO A 3 3.26 25.80 18.32
C PRO A 3 1.96 25.67 17.52
N CYS A 4 1.79 26.46 16.46
CA CYS A 4 0.62 26.36 15.60
C CYS A 4 0.90 25.19 14.65
N LEU A 5 0.38 24.01 14.96
CA LEU A 5 0.40 22.86 14.05
C LEU A 5 0.04 23.34 12.64
N ASN A 6 0.87 23.01 11.65
CA ASN A 6 0.50 23.25 10.26
C ASN A 6 -0.80 22.48 9.98
N ILE A 7 -1.70 23.02 9.15
CA ILE A 7 -3.02 22.43 8.87
C ILE A 7 -2.86 20.95 8.47
N ASP A 8 -1.80 20.63 7.72
CA ASP A 8 -1.46 19.27 7.31
C ASP A 8 -1.20 18.32 8.50
N GLU A 9 -0.52 18.79 9.53
CA GLU A 9 -0.16 18.00 10.72
C GLU A 9 -1.39 17.70 11.60
N ILE A 10 -2.32 18.65 11.69
CA ILE A 10 -3.61 18.45 12.35
C ILE A 10 -4.40 17.36 11.62
N VAL A 11 -4.45 17.44 10.28
CA VAL A 11 -5.19 16.50 9.46
C VAL A 11 -4.57 15.10 9.53
N GLN A 12 -3.25 14.97 9.51
CA GLN A 12 -2.56 13.69 9.71
C GLN A 12 -2.83 13.09 11.10
N ASN A 13 -2.90 13.91 12.14
CA ASN A 13 -3.26 13.46 13.49
C ASN A 13 -4.71 12.97 13.55
N ILE A 14 -5.65 13.69 12.94
CA ILE A 14 -7.05 13.26 12.85
C ILE A 14 -7.13 11.93 12.09
N ALA A 15 -6.51 11.83 10.91
CA ALA A 15 -6.49 10.59 10.13
C ALA A 15 -5.87 9.44 10.93
N GLY A 16 -4.84 9.71 11.76
CA GLY A 16 -4.24 8.71 12.64
C GLY A 16 -5.14 8.21 13.77
N HIS A 17 -6.12 9.01 14.20
CA HIS A 17 -7.08 8.63 15.25
C HIS A 17 -8.33 7.93 14.68
N VAL A 18 -8.60 8.10 13.38
CA VAL A 18 -9.73 7.49 12.68
C VAL A 18 -9.41 6.01 12.43
N GLY A 19 -9.73 5.17 13.42
CA GLY A 19 -9.20 3.82 13.61
C GLY A 19 -9.60 2.72 12.61
N THR A 20 -10.28 3.02 11.50
CA THR A 20 -10.59 1.99 10.48
C THR A 20 -10.32 2.44 9.05
N ASN A 21 -9.91 1.49 8.19
CA ASN A 21 -9.68 1.73 6.77
C ASN A 21 -10.94 2.24 6.03
N SER A 22 -12.12 1.81 6.48
CA SER A 22 -13.41 2.27 5.92
C SER A 22 -13.61 3.77 6.16
N SER A 23 -13.33 4.24 7.38
CA SER A 23 -13.43 5.66 7.72
C SER A 23 -12.37 6.54 7.05
N LEU A 24 -11.16 6.02 6.81
CA LEU A 24 -10.12 6.72 6.04
C LEU A 24 -10.53 6.90 4.58
N HIS A 25 -11.17 5.89 3.98
CA HIS A 25 -11.70 6.01 2.62
C HIS A 25 -12.77 7.10 2.53
N SER A 26 -13.71 7.14 3.49
CA SER A 26 -14.72 8.20 3.54
C SER A 26 -14.09 9.60 3.67
N PHE A 27 -13.00 9.76 4.43
CA PHE A 27 -12.25 11.02 4.53
C PHE A 27 -11.76 11.50 3.15
N ALA A 28 -11.11 10.61 2.39
CA ALA A 28 -10.58 10.92 1.07
C ALA A 28 -11.66 11.28 0.04
N VAL A 29 -12.86 10.71 0.18
CA VAL A 29 -13.98 10.97 -0.74
C VAL A 29 -14.66 12.31 -0.45
N VAL A 30 -14.75 12.72 0.82
CA VAL A 30 -15.43 13.97 1.22
C VAL A 30 -14.62 15.21 0.85
N CYS A 31 -13.29 15.18 0.97
CA CYS A 31 -12.44 16.31 0.65
C CYS A 31 -11.10 15.88 0.06
N ARG A 32 -10.69 16.52 -1.04
CA ARG A 32 -9.41 16.22 -1.71
C ARG A 32 -8.20 16.46 -0.81
N ALA A 33 -8.27 17.42 0.12
CA ALA A 33 -7.20 17.68 1.08
C ALA A 33 -6.94 16.51 2.04
N PHE A 34 -7.90 15.59 2.20
CA PHE A 34 -7.76 14.41 3.05
C PHE A 34 -7.25 13.17 2.31
N VAL A 35 -7.07 13.26 0.98
CA VAL A 35 -6.63 12.12 0.17
C VAL A 35 -5.24 11.65 0.59
N GLU A 36 -4.26 12.56 0.65
CA GLU A 36 -2.89 12.20 1.05
C GLU A 36 -2.83 11.70 2.51
N PRO A 37 -3.34 12.42 3.51
CA PRO A 37 -3.30 11.96 4.91
C PRO A 37 -3.97 10.61 5.15
N ALA A 38 -5.10 10.35 4.46
CA ALA A 38 -5.79 9.08 4.55
C ALA A 38 -5.01 7.95 3.86
N ASN A 39 -4.37 8.24 2.72
CA ASN A 39 -3.56 7.27 2.00
C ASN A 39 -2.29 6.95 2.79
N ASP A 40 -1.56 7.93 3.30
CA ASP A 40 -0.38 7.73 4.15
C ASP A 40 -0.69 6.81 5.33
N ARG A 41 -1.81 7.06 6.02
CA ARG A 41 -2.24 6.20 7.13
C ARG A 41 -2.63 4.79 6.70
N ARG A 42 -3.29 4.65 5.57
CA ARG A 42 -3.66 3.33 5.03
C ARG A 42 -2.43 2.52 4.64
N TRP A 43 -1.38 3.18 4.15
CA TRP A 43 -0.17 2.51 3.68
C TRP A 43 0.83 2.22 4.80
N VAL A 44 0.83 2.99 5.90
CA VAL A 44 1.73 2.75 7.04
C VAL A 44 1.56 1.36 7.66
N GLY A 45 0.36 0.77 7.58
CA GLY A 45 0.05 -0.55 8.10
C GLY A 45 0.29 -1.71 7.12
N LEU A 46 0.71 -1.41 5.88
CA LEU A 46 0.95 -2.44 4.87
C LEU A 46 2.31 -3.10 5.09
N ASN A 47 2.29 -4.38 5.50
CA ASN A 47 3.50 -5.18 5.63
C ASN A 47 3.99 -5.65 4.24
N GLY A 48 4.95 -4.90 3.69
CA GLY A 48 5.56 -5.18 2.40
C GLY A 48 4.67 -4.82 1.21
N LEU A 49 5.17 -5.09 0.00
CA LEU A 49 4.53 -4.68 -1.25
C LEU A 49 3.46 -5.67 -1.75
N LYS A 50 3.30 -6.82 -1.10
CA LYS A 50 2.38 -7.88 -1.55
C LYS A 50 0.96 -7.39 -1.82
N PRO A 51 0.33 -6.56 -0.96
CA PRO A 51 -1.03 -6.07 -1.22
C PRO A 51 -1.12 -5.16 -2.45
N LEU A 52 -0.04 -4.45 -2.78
CA LEU A 52 0.02 -3.60 -3.99
C LEU A 52 0.19 -4.45 -5.24
N VAL A 53 1.04 -5.48 -5.17
CA VAL A 53 1.23 -6.43 -6.27
C VAL A 53 -0.08 -7.17 -6.57
N ASN A 54 -0.87 -7.51 -5.55
CA ASN A 54 -2.19 -8.13 -5.71
C ASN A 54 -3.23 -7.21 -6.39
N CYS A 55 -3.00 -5.89 -6.44
CA CYS A 55 -3.87 -4.97 -7.15
C CYS A 55 -3.50 -4.83 -8.63
N LEU A 56 -2.37 -5.40 -9.07
CA LEU A 56 -1.96 -5.38 -10.46
C LEU A 56 -2.64 -6.51 -11.22
N PRO A 57 -3.04 -6.29 -12.49
CA PRO A 57 -3.43 -7.36 -13.39
C PRO A 57 -2.38 -8.46 -13.49
N ASP A 58 -2.82 -9.72 -13.58
CA ASP A 58 -1.93 -10.91 -13.59
C ASP A 58 -0.86 -10.84 -14.68
N HIS A 59 -1.16 -10.24 -15.83
CA HIS A 59 -0.22 -10.09 -16.95
C HIS A 59 0.93 -9.11 -16.68
N LEU A 60 0.83 -8.26 -15.64
CA LEU A 60 1.89 -7.35 -15.19
C LEU A 60 2.75 -7.94 -14.07
N VAL A 61 2.26 -8.98 -13.39
CA VAL A 61 3.00 -9.65 -12.32
C VAL A 61 3.84 -10.76 -12.94
N GLY A 62 5.10 -10.43 -13.26
CA GLY A 62 6.05 -11.40 -13.79
C GLY A 62 6.22 -12.56 -12.81
N ALA A 63 5.85 -13.77 -13.24
CA ALA A 63 6.20 -14.98 -12.51
C ALA A 63 7.73 -15.09 -12.47
N SER A 64 8.32 -14.78 -11.32
CA SER A 64 9.72 -15.08 -11.06
C SER A 64 9.86 -16.60 -11.18
N LYS A 65 10.47 -17.07 -12.26
CA LYS A 65 10.92 -18.45 -12.38
C LYS A 65 11.98 -18.64 -11.32
N THR A 66 11.55 -19.08 -10.14
CA THR A 66 12.48 -19.48 -9.09
C THR A 66 13.25 -20.66 -9.67
N SER A 67 14.58 -20.59 -9.63
CA SER A 67 15.53 -21.49 -10.30
C SER A 67 15.49 -22.97 -9.89
N ALA A 68 14.40 -23.43 -9.27
CA ALA A 68 14.12 -24.85 -8.99
C ALA A 68 13.63 -25.60 -10.25
N ASP A 69 12.93 -24.94 -11.17
CA ASP A 69 12.39 -25.59 -12.38
C ASP A 69 13.44 -25.91 -13.45
N THR A 70 14.62 -25.28 -13.36
CA THR A 70 15.74 -25.55 -14.27
C THR A 70 16.37 -26.93 -14.02
N LEU A 71 16.24 -27.49 -12.81
CA LEU A 71 16.83 -28.79 -12.47
C LEU A 71 16.00 -29.98 -12.96
N VAL A 72 14.68 -29.82 -13.12
CA VAL A 72 13.81 -30.89 -13.67
C VAL A 72 13.98 -31.03 -15.19
N SER A 73 14.27 -29.92 -15.87
CA SER A 73 14.42 -29.89 -17.33
C SER A 73 15.70 -30.57 -17.83
N LEU A 74 16.72 -30.72 -16.99
CA LEU A 74 17.98 -31.40 -17.33
C LEU A 74 17.95 -32.91 -17.03
N GLN A 75 16.92 -33.43 -16.36
CA GLN A 75 16.78 -34.87 -16.07
C GLN A 75 16.07 -35.67 -17.16
N TYR A 76 15.52 -35.02 -18.20
CA TYR A 76 14.79 -35.67 -19.30
C TYR A 76 15.57 -35.75 -20.63
N THR A 77 16.85 -35.35 -20.64
CA THR A 77 17.72 -35.48 -21.82
C THR A 77 18.86 -36.46 -21.57
N SER A 78 18.55 -37.72 -21.24
CA SER A 78 19.52 -38.81 -21.28
C SER A 78 18.94 -40.08 -21.88
#